data_AF-A0AAX2DMB2-F1
#
_entry.id   AF-A0AAX2DMB2-F1
#
_cell.length_a   1.000
_cell.length_b   1.000
_cell.length_c   1.000
_cell.angle_alpha   90.00
_cell.angle_beta   90.00
_cell.angle_gamma   90.00
#
_symmetry.space_group_name_H-M   'P 1'
#
loop_
_entity.id
_entity.type
_entity.pdbx_description
1 polymer ?
#
loop_
_entity_poly.entity_id
_entity_poly.type
_entity_poly.pdbx_seq_one_letter_code
_entity_poly.pdbx_strand_id
1 'polypeptide(L)'
;MSIKETALPKVQTKLFINGKWIDGDSKEVKDIINPATGEVIAKIAQAGPGETKQAIKAAKDAFPDWANMELAERVKILHKIADLMEQKADKLAKIMTLEQGKPLKESKGEVLTGVENFRFAAEEARRLYGETIPAPNNHAFIVKKQPIGVVAAITPWNFPGGMVTRKIAPALATGNTVILKPSGDTPLSALAIFEIFEEAGLPKGVANIVMGSSKEIGETLTDSDDVRKLTFTGSTKVGQSLFKQSAGTLKKISLELGGHAPFIVFADANLEQATSDLVAAKFRNNGQVCVSPNRIFVAKEIKEAFTKLLITKVEKLKVGNGLDDVNIGPLIREDAMDKIDQQLKNAKDKGAKVLTGGGRLTGSDYDKGNFYQPTVLDEVTREMDIFYEETFGPVIPLINFETEDEAIELANDSEFGLASYFYTKDLARVEKVSSALEYGMVGANEIAISNPETPFGGVKHSGFGRENGHFGMEEYIDVKFINLKYRD
;
A
#
# COMPACT_ATOMS: atom_id res chain seq x y z
N MET A 1 27.88 -23.99 8.91
CA MET A 1 26.86 -22.95 9.11
C MET A 1 27.44 -21.65 8.57
N SER A 2 26.95 -21.17 7.43
CA SER A 2 27.34 -19.86 6.91
C SER A 2 26.86 -18.80 7.90
N ILE A 3 27.75 -17.90 8.32
CA ILE A 3 27.39 -16.73 9.12
C ILE A 3 26.47 -15.90 8.23
N LYS A 4 25.15 -16.01 8.41
CA LYS A 4 24.20 -15.14 7.72
C LYS A 4 24.58 -13.71 8.11
N GLU A 5 24.96 -12.92 7.12
CA GLU A 5 25.33 -11.53 7.34
C GLU A 5 24.05 -10.77 7.71
N THR A 6 23.79 -10.60 9.01
CA THR A 6 22.61 -9.89 9.55
C THR A 6 22.72 -8.38 9.44
N ALA A 7 23.87 -7.87 9.00
CA ALA A 7 24.14 -6.45 8.86
C ALA A 7 23.23 -5.78 7.83
N LEU A 8 22.74 -4.60 8.20
CA LEU A 8 22.03 -3.69 7.31
C LEU A 8 22.94 -3.30 6.13
N PRO A 9 22.49 -3.51 4.87
CA PRO A 9 23.22 -3.00 3.72
C PRO A 9 23.40 -1.48 3.79
N LYS A 10 24.51 -0.96 3.25
CA LYS A 10 24.75 0.49 3.17
C LYS A 10 23.57 1.19 2.50
N VAL A 11 23.00 2.17 3.20
CA VAL A 11 21.90 3.01 2.74
C VAL A 11 22.08 4.42 3.32
N GLN A 12 21.71 5.44 2.56
CA GLN A 12 21.63 6.82 3.04
C GLN A 12 20.64 6.94 4.19
N THR A 13 20.90 7.87 5.11
CA THR A 13 20.04 8.15 6.27
C THR A 13 19.64 9.63 6.38
N LYS A 14 19.95 10.40 5.34
CA LYS A 14 19.73 11.85 5.27
C LYS A 14 18.46 12.18 4.49
N LEU A 15 18.01 13.42 4.59
CA LEU A 15 16.97 13.97 3.71
C LEU A 15 17.54 14.09 2.29
N PHE A 16 16.70 13.97 1.26
CA PHE A 16 17.09 14.20 -0.13
C PHE A 16 16.30 15.37 -0.68
N ILE A 17 16.96 16.52 -0.82
CA ILE A 17 16.32 17.76 -1.26
C ILE A 17 17.16 18.36 -2.39
N ASN A 18 16.51 18.63 -3.52
CA ASN A 18 17.14 19.22 -4.71
C ASN A 18 18.40 18.49 -5.17
N GLY A 19 18.36 17.15 -5.17
CA GLY A 19 19.49 16.31 -5.59
C GLY A 19 20.67 16.29 -4.63
N LYS A 20 20.44 16.56 -3.33
CA LYS A 20 21.48 16.53 -2.29
C LYS A 20 21.00 15.81 -1.05
N TRP A 21 21.89 15.00 -0.47
CA TRP A 21 21.71 14.36 0.83
C TRP A 21 22.09 15.33 1.95
N ILE A 22 21.13 15.77 2.76
CA ILE A 22 21.33 16.78 3.83
C ILE A 22 20.76 16.33 5.17
N ASP A 23 21.36 16.80 6.25
CA ASP A 23 20.78 16.69 7.59
C ASP A 23 19.73 17.79 7.79
N GLY A 24 18.78 17.60 8.71
CA GLY A 24 17.90 18.68 9.14
C GLY A 24 18.66 19.76 9.93
N ASP A 25 18.07 20.95 10.01
CA ASP A 25 18.63 22.09 10.73
C ASP A 25 18.64 21.83 12.25
N SER A 26 17.63 21.12 12.78
CA SER A 26 17.56 20.75 14.20
C SER A 26 18.60 19.72 14.63
N LYS A 27 19.23 19.01 13.68
CA LYS A 27 20.10 17.83 13.92
C LYS A 27 19.44 16.69 14.67
N GLU A 28 18.11 16.71 14.82
CA GLU A 28 17.38 15.59 15.39
C GLU A 28 17.44 14.37 14.49
N VAL A 29 17.47 13.20 15.12
CA VAL A 29 17.47 11.90 14.45
C VAL A 29 16.41 10.99 15.07
N LYS A 30 15.82 10.11 14.24
CA LYS A 30 14.94 9.03 14.69
C LYS A 30 15.63 7.68 14.52
N ASP A 31 15.55 6.85 15.55
CA ASP A 31 16.03 5.47 15.51
C ASP A 31 15.07 4.58 14.71
N ILE A 32 15.63 3.75 13.83
CA ILE A 32 14.91 2.71 13.09
C ILE A 32 15.19 1.38 13.76
N ILE A 33 14.13 0.69 14.15
CA ILE A 33 14.17 -0.51 14.98
C ILE A 33 13.81 -1.71 14.10
N ASN A 34 14.58 -2.80 14.21
CA ASN A 34 14.20 -4.07 13.62
C ASN A 34 13.12 -4.75 14.49
N PRO A 35 11.89 -4.95 13.99
CA PRO A 35 10.79 -5.50 14.78
C PRO A 35 10.97 -6.97 15.17
N ALA A 36 11.93 -7.70 14.56
CA ALA A 36 12.24 -9.08 14.90
C ALA A 36 13.21 -9.20 16.09
N THR A 37 14.01 -8.16 16.34
CA THR A 37 15.11 -8.22 17.34
C THR A 37 15.06 -7.09 18.38
N GLY A 38 14.27 -6.04 18.15
CA GLY A 38 14.22 -4.84 18.98
C GLY A 38 15.46 -3.95 18.86
N GLU A 39 16.40 -4.27 17.98
CA GLU A 39 17.67 -3.55 17.83
C GLU A 39 17.53 -2.31 16.93
N VAL A 40 18.24 -1.24 17.28
CA VAL A 40 18.37 -0.06 16.42
C VAL A 40 19.32 -0.39 15.26
N ILE A 41 18.79 -0.36 14.03
CA ILE A 41 19.56 -0.69 12.81
C ILE A 41 20.08 0.55 12.08
N ALA A 42 19.46 1.72 12.28
CA ALA A 42 19.89 2.99 11.69
C ALA A 42 19.35 4.19 12.49
N LYS A 43 19.93 5.37 12.25
CA LYS A 43 19.41 6.67 12.71
C LYS A 43 19.19 7.58 11.51
N ILE A 44 17.98 8.10 11.34
CA ILE A 44 17.62 8.93 10.19
C ILE A 44 17.43 10.41 10.56
N ALA A 45 17.89 11.30 9.69
CA ALA A 45 17.69 12.75 9.85
C ALA A 45 16.19 13.11 9.89
N GLN A 46 15.85 14.09 10.72
CA GLN A 46 14.49 14.64 10.79
C GLN A 46 14.42 16.03 10.12
N ALA A 47 13.34 16.27 9.40
CA ALA A 47 12.95 17.51 8.78
C ALA A 47 11.82 18.16 9.59
N GLY A 48 11.83 19.48 9.66
CA GLY A 48 10.71 20.29 10.13
C GLY A 48 10.01 21.02 8.98
N PRO A 49 9.20 22.04 9.31
CA PRO A 49 8.53 22.88 8.32
C PRO A 49 9.50 23.60 7.36
N GLY A 50 10.71 23.95 7.83
CA GLY A 50 11.72 24.66 7.04
C GLY A 50 12.21 23.84 5.85
N GLU A 51 12.73 22.64 6.10
CA GLU A 51 13.20 21.71 5.07
C GLU A 51 12.04 21.26 4.17
N THR A 52 10.84 21.10 4.73
CA THR A 52 9.64 20.77 3.93
C THR A 52 9.33 21.87 2.91
N LYS A 53 9.41 23.15 3.30
CA LYS A 53 9.27 24.28 2.37
C LYS A 53 10.39 24.33 1.33
N GLN A 54 11.63 23.97 1.71
CA GLN A 54 12.74 23.86 0.76
C GLN A 54 12.48 22.76 -0.28
N ALA A 55 11.95 21.61 0.13
CA ALA A 55 11.58 20.52 -0.77
C ALA A 55 10.44 20.92 -1.73
N ILE A 56 9.41 21.61 -1.22
CA ILE A 56 8.33 22.16 -2.06
C ILE A 56 8.89 23.12 -3.11
N LYS A 57 9.75 24.06 -2.69
CA LYS A 57 10.37 25.02 -3.59
C LYS A 57 11.21 24.31 -4.66
N ALA A 58 12.03 23.33 -4.28
CA ALA A 58 12.85 22.57 -5.22
C ALA A 58 12.00 21.81 -6.25
N ALA A 59 10.90 21.18 -5.80
CA ALA A 59 9.96 20.49 -6.68
C ALA A 59 9.26 21.45 -7.65
N LYS A 60 8.86 22.63 -7.18
CA LYS A 60 8.26 23.67 -8.02
C LYS A 60 9.23 24.21 -9.05
N ASP A 61 10.46 24.53 -8.64
CA ASP A 61 11.48 25.08 -9.53
C ASP A 61 11.87 24.07 -10.64
N ALA A 62 11.92 22.78 -10.31
CA ALA A 62 12.24 21.71 -11.27
C ALA A 62 11.09 21.30 -12.20
N PHE A 63 9.84 21.65 -11.85
CA PHE A 63 8.65 21.19 -12.55
C PHE A 63 8.61 21.60 -14.04
N PRO A 64 8.85 22.87 -14.43
CA PRO A 64 8.80 23.26 -15.84
C PRO A 64 9.75 22.44 -16.73
N ASP A 65 10.97 22.20 -16.28
CA ASP A 65 11.97 21.47 -17.06
C ASP A 65 11.62 19.98 -17.20
N TRP A 66 11.12 19.35 -16.12
CA TRP A 66 10.72 17.95 -16.15
C TRP A 66 9.44 17.71 -16.96
N ALA A 67 8.44 18.58 -16.81
CA ALA A 67 7.18 18.49 -17.52
C ALA A 67 7.36 18.69 -19.04
N ASN A 68 8.28 19.57 -19.45
CA ASN A 68 8.60 19.84 -20.85
C ASN A 68 9.72 18.97 -21.42
N MET A 69 10.32 18.07 -20.61
CA MET A 69 11.32 17.13 -21.10
C MET A 69 10.74 16.28 -22.24
N GLU A 70 11.55 16.08 -23.27
CA GLU A 70 11.24 15.16 -24.36
C GLU A 70 10.77 13.81 -23.82
N LEU A 71 9.59 13.38 -24.25
CA LEU A 71 8.93 12.19 -23.73
C LEU A 71 9.83 10.95 -23.82
N ALA A 72 10.61 10.83 -24.90
CA ALA A 72 11.53 9.71 -25.09
C ALA A 72 12.62 9.65 -24.00
N GLU A 73 13.16 10.79 -23.59
CA GLU A 73 14.18 10.86 -22.53
C GLU A 73 13.56 10.59 -21.15
N ARG A 74 12.36 11.12 -20.88
CA ARG A 74 11.62 10.82 -19.65
C ARG A 74 11.35 9.32 -19.50
N VAL A 75 10.87 8.66 -20.57
CA VAL A 75 10.63 7.21 -20.58
C VAL A 75 11.91 6.41 -20.38
N LYS A 76 13.02 6.84 -20.99
CA LYS A 76 14.33 6.21 -20.84
C LYS A 76 14.82 6.25 -19.38
N ILE A 77 14.62 7.37 -18.68
CA ILE A 77 14.96 7.49 -17.25
C ILE A 77 14.12 6.51 -16.41
N LEU A 78 12.81 6.40 -16.67
CA LEU A 78 11.92 5.50 -15.92
C LEU A 78 12.29 4.03 -16.12
N HIS A 79 12.61 3.60 -17.34
CA HIS A 79 13.13 2.26 -17.58
C HIS A 79 14.46 2.02 -16.88
N LYS A 80 15.38 2.99 -16.89
CA LYS A 80 16.66 2.88 -16.18
C LYS A 80 16.46 2.74 -14.66
N ILE A 81 15.47 3.44 -14.08
CA ILE A 81 15.09 3.25 -12.66
C ILE A 81 14.65 1.81 -12.43
N ALA A 82 13.77 1.27 -13.28
CA ALA A 82 13.31 -0.11 -13.17
C ALA A 82 14.47 -1.12 -13.30
N ASP A 83 15.36 -0.95 -14.29
CA ASP A 83 16.57 -1.77 -14.47
C ASP A 83 17.43 -1.80 -13.20
N LEU A 84 17.68 -0.63 -12.60
CA LEU A 84 18.51 -0.50 -11.40
C LEU A 84 17.85 -1.10 -10.15
N MET A 85 16.52 -0.96 -10.02
CA MET A 85 15.75 -1.61 -8.96
C MET A 85 15.83 -3.13 -9.07
N GLU A 86 15.67 -3.67 -10.27
CA GLU A 86 15.76 -5.11 -10.53
C GLU A 86 17.16 -5.66 -10.24
N GLN A 87 18.20 -4.97 -10.72
CA GLN A 87 19.61 -5.32 -10.45
C GLN A 87 19.95 -5.32 -8.96
N LYS A 88 19.29 -4.47 -8.17
CA LYS A 88 19.53 -4.32 -6.72
C LYS A 88 18.43 -4.97 -5.88
N ALA A 89 17.61 -5.84 -6.46
CA ALA A 89 16.43 -6.39 -5.79
C ALA A 89 16.76 -7.07 -4.45
N ASP A 90 17.87 -7.81 -4.38
CA ASP A 90 18.28 -8.49 -3.14
C ASP A 90 18.73 -7.50 -2.04
N LYS A 91 19.42 -6.41 -2.42
CA LYS A 91 19.79 -5.33 -1.48
C LYS A 91 18.53 -4.67 -0.92
N LEU A 92 17.62 -4.28 -1.80
CA LEU A 92 16.37 -3.60 -1.46
C LEU A 92 15.49 -4.50 -0.57
N ALA A 93 15.36 -5.78 -0.92
CA ALA A 93 14.58 -6.75 -0.16
C ALA A 93 15.14 -6.95 1.25
N LYS A 94 16.48 -7.02 1.39
CA LYS A 94 17.12 -7.17 2.71
C LYS A 94 16.91 -5.94 3.59
N ILE A 95 17.04 -4.73 3.05
CA ILE A 95 16.75 -3.49 3.79
C ILE A 95 15.31 -3.50 4.31
N MET A 96 14.36 -3.82 3.43
CA MET A 96 12.94 -3.88 3.75
C MET A 96 12.63 -4.91 4.84
N THR A 97 13.18 -6.13 4.73
CA THR A 97 13.01 -7.16 5.75
C THR A 97 13.57 -6.74 7.11
N LEU A 98 14.70 -6.04 7.14
CA LEU A 98 15.32 -5.60 8.39
C LEU A 98 14.53 -4.49 9.09
N GLU A 99 13.95 -3.53 8.36
CA GLU A 99 13.20 -2.44 8.98
C GLU A 99 11.72 -2.77 9.24
N GLN A 100 11.10 -3.61 8.40
CA GLN A 100 9.66 -3.88 8.46
C GLN A 100 9.33 -5.26 9.03
N GLY A 101 10.23 -6.25 8.86
CA GLY A 101 10.11 -7.58 9.45
C GLY A 101 9.60 -8.68 8.52
N LYS A 102 8.97 -8.37 7.38
CA LYS A 102 8.43 -9.42 6.49
C LYS A 102 9.52 -10.35 5.95
N PRO A 103 9.17 -11.62 5.65
CA PRO A 103 10.12 -12.57 5.07
C PRO A 103 10.79 -12.04 3.80
N LEU A 104 12.07 -12.38 3.61
CA LEU A 104 12.89 -11.89 2.49
C LEU A 104 12.26 -12.16 1.12
N LYS A 105 11.57 -13.30 0.98
CA LYS A 105 10.84 -13.65 -0.25
C LYS A 105 9.70 -12.67 -0.54
N GLU A 106 8.97 -12.24 0.48
CA GLU A 106 7.90 -11.23 0.32
C GLU A 106 8.48 -9.87 -0.03
N SER A 107 9.55 -9.45 0.66
CA SER A 107 10.25 -8.18 0.34
C SER A 107 10.75 -8.16 -1.10
N LYS A 108 11.32 -9.28 -1.59
CA LYS A 108 11.76 -9.38 -2.98
C LYS A 108 10.60 -9.30 -3.96
N GLY A 109 9.48 -9.96 -3.67
CA GLY A 109 8.25 -9.84 -4.46
C GLY A 109 7.72 -8.41 -4.53
N GLU A 110 7.75 -7.68 -3.41
CA GLU A 110 7.37 -6.26 -3.36
C GLU A 110 8.28 -5.38 -4.23
N VAL A 111 9.61 -5.59 -4.16
CA VAL A 111 10.56 -4.85 -5.00
C VAL A 111 10.30 -5.09 -6.48
N LEU A 112 10.09 -6.35 -6.89
CA LEU A 112 9.81 -6.70 -8.28
C LEU A 112 8.46 -6.13 -8.75
N THR A 113 7.45 -6.07 -7.89
CA THR A 113 6.21 -5.35 -8.19
C THR A 113 6.49 -3.86 -8.46
N GLY A 114 7.42 -3.26 -7.70
CA GLY A 114 7.86 -1.88 -7.92
C GLY A 114 8.61 -1.67 -9.25
N VAL A 115 9.38 -2.67 -9.71
CA VAL A 115 10.00 -2.67 -11.05
C VAL A 115 8.91 -2.59 -12.11
N GLU A 116 7.90 -3.45 -12.03
CA GLU A 116 6.80 -3.47 -13.00
C GLU A 116 5.96 -2.19 -12.97
N ASN A 117 5.75 -1.57 -11.80
CA ASN A 117 5.09 -0.26 -11.73
C ASN A 117 5.83 0.81 -12.55
N PHE A 118 7.17 0.84 -12.50
CA PHE A 118 7.96 1.78 -13.30
C PHE A 118 7.94 1.43 -14.79
N ARG A 119 8.01 0.13 -15.15
CA ARG A 119 7.89 -0.31 -16.55
C ARG A 119 6.55 0.10 -17.14
N PHE A 120 5.46 -0.27 -16.47
CA PHE A 120 4.12 0.03 -16.90
C PHE A 120 3.89 1.55 -17.01
N ALA A 121 4.28 2.33 -16.00
CA ALA A 121 4.14 3.78 -16.04
C ALA A 121 4.96 4.43 -17.17
N ALA A 122 6.17 3.93 -17.46
CA ALA A 122 7.00 4.41 -18.57
C ALA A 122 6.33 4.17 -19.93
N GLU A 123 5.66 3.04 -20.09
CA GLU A 123 4.90 2.73 -21.30
C GLU A 123 3.63 3.59 -21.39
N GLU A 124 2.88 3.71 -20.29
CA GLU A 124 1.66 4.52 -20.24
C GLU A 124 1.93 6.02 -20.41
N ALA A 125 3.13 6.52 -20.10
CA ALA A 125 3.52 7.89 -20.41
C ALA A 125 3.37 8.21 -21.91
N ARG A 126 3.50 7.21 -22.79
CA ARG A 126 3.31 7.33 -24.25
C ARG A 126 1.85 7.19 -24.69
N ARG A 127 0.96 6.80 -23.78
CA ARG A 127 -0.46 6.54 -24.03
C ARG A 127 -1.39 7.53 -23.30
N LEU A 128 -0.84 8.66 -22.83
CA LEU A 128 -1.62 9.80 -22.35
C LEU A 128 -2.26 10.55 -23.52
N TYR A 129 -3.24 9.91 -24.16
CA TYR A 129 -3.92 10.44 -25.33
C TYR A 129 -4.86 11.60 -24.95
N GLY A 130 -4.77 12.67 -25.72
CA GLY A 130 -5.81 13.69 -25.77
C GLY A 130 -6.99 13.25 -26.63
N GLU A 131 -7.85 14.20 -26.96
CA GLU A 131 -9.02 13.96 -27.82
C GLU A 131 -9.19 15.12 -28.81
N THR A 132 -9.72 14.83 -30.00
CA THR A 132 -10.26 15.83 -30.92
C THR A 132 -11.77 15.63 -31.03
N ILE A 133 -12.54 16.67 -30.73
CA ILE A 133 -14.00 16.61 -30.69
C ILE A 133 -14.53 17.29 -31.97
N PRO A 134 -15.60 16.76 -32.60
CA PRO A 134 -16.28 17.46 -33.69
C PRO A 134 -16.63 18.91 -33.31
N ALA A 135 -16.28 19.86 -34.17
CA ALA A 135 -16.40 21.28 -33.91
C ALA A 135 -17.20 21.99 -35.03
N PRO A 136 -17.80 23.17 -34.74
CA PRO A 136 -18.39 24.03 -35.77
C PRO A 136 -17.38 24.44 -36.85
N ASN A 137 -17.87 24.95 -37.97
CA ASN A 137 -17.01 25.48 -39.05
C ASN A 137 -15.98 26.48 -38.52
N ASN A 138 -14.74 26.37 -38.99
CA ASN A 138 -13.61 27.24 -38.64
C ASN A 138 -13.14 27.10 -37.17
N HIS A 139 -13.53 26.00 -36.51
CA HIS A 139 -13.07 25.65 -35.17
C HIS A 139 -12.46 24.24 -35.13
N ALA A 140 -11.50 24.05 -34.23
CA ALA A 140 -11.01 22.74 -33.82
C ALA A 140 -11.08 22.63 -32.29
N PHE A 141 -11.82 21.63 -31.81
CA PHE A 141 -11.94 21.33 -30.38
C PHE A 141 -10.91 20.27 -30.02
N ILE A 142 -9.97 20.62 -29.14
CA ILE A 142 -8.83 19.78 -28.76
C ILE A 142 -8.82 19.62 -27.24
N VAL A 143 -8.67 18.38 -26.76
CA VAL A 143 -8.47 18.04 -25.35
C VAL A 143 -7.03 17.59 -25.16
N LYS A 144 -6.33 18.16 -24.19
CA LYS A 144 -4.97 17.75 -23.77
C LYS A 144 -4.99 17.23 -22.34
N LYS A 145 -4.18 16.20 -22.07
CA LYS A 145 -3.86 15.70 -20.72
C LYS A 145 -2.48 16.27 -20.33
N GLN A 146 -2.38 16.99 -19.21
CA GLN A 146 -1.14 17.65 -18.77
C GLN A 146 -0.85 17.33 -17.31
N PRO A 147 0.43 17.29 -16.86
CA PRO A 147 0.74 17.07 -15.45
C PRO A 147 0.11 18.14 -14.55
N ILE A 148 -0.29 17.73 -13.35
CA ILE A 148 -0.90 18.59 -12.33
C ILE A 148 0.09 19.58 -11.70
N GLY A 149 1.38 19.22 -11.58
CA GLY A 149 2.40 20.06 -10.95
C GLY A 149 3.22 19.32 -9.90
N VAL A 150 3.32 19.94 -8.72
CA VAL A 150 4.01 19.37 -7.56
C VAL A 150 3.07 18.43 -6.81
N VAL A 151 3.53 17.21 -6.56
CA VAL A 151 2.80 16.15 -5.86
C VAL A 151 3.43 15.90 -4.49
N ALA A 152 2.61 15.92 -3.45
CA ALA A 152 2.98 15.39 -2.14
C ALA A 152 2.53 13.92 -2.04
N ALA A 153 3.45 13.01 -1.74
CA ALA A 153 3.17 11.60 -1.53
C ALA A 153 3.48 11.22 -0.08
N ILE A 154 2.51 10.61 0.61
CA ILE A 154 2.68 10.13 1.98
C ILE A 154 2.39 8.61 2.00
N THR A 155 3.35 7.81 2.46
CA THR A 155 3.28 6.34 2.37
C THR A 155 3.30 5.64 3.74
N PRO A 156 2.64 4.48 3.87
CA PRO A 156 2.58 3.71 5.10
C PRO A 156 3.82 2.83 5.25
N TRP A 157 3.89 2.10 6.36
CA TRP A 157 5.02 1.23 6.70
C TRP A 157 4.91 -0.20 6.17
N ASN A 158 3.72 -0.66 5.83
CA ASN A 158 3.48 -2.09 5.58
C ASN A 158 4.03 -2.58 4.23
N PHE A 159 4.07 -1.72 3.21
CA PHE A 159 4.71 -1.97 1.92
C PHE A 159 5.60 -0.76 1.56
N PRO A 160 6.75 -0.61 2.24
CA PRO A 160 7.52 0.64 2.23
C PRO A 160 8.25 0.90 0.91
N GLY A 161 8.44 -0.11 0.06
CA GLY A 161 8.92 0.08 -1.32
C GLY A 161 7.78 0.12 -2.33
N GLY A 162 6.81 -0.77 -2.18
CA GLY A 162 5.66 -0.91 -3.07
C GLY A 162 4.80 0.35 -3.12
N MET A 163 4.46 0.94 -1.97
CA MET A 163 3.64 2.16 -1.92
C MET A 163 4.40 3.39 -2.44
N VAL A 164 5.73 3.40 -2.31
CA VAL A 164 6.57 4.46 -2.88
C VAL A 164 6.54 4.39 -4.40
N THR A 165 6.84 3.22 -4.98
CA THR A 165 6.84 3.06 -6.45
C THR A 165 5.47 3.29 -7.05
N ARG A 166 4.41 2.77 -6.43
CA ARG A 166 3.02 2.93 -6.88
C ARG A 166 2.59 4.39 -7.02
N LYS A 167 3.09 5.28 -6.14
CA LYS A 167 2.78 6.72 -6.19
C LYS A 167 3.72 7.50 -7.08
N ILE A 168 5.02 7.19 -7.04
CA ILE A 168 6.05 7.98 -7.72
C ILE A 168 6.14 7.64 -9.21
N ALA A 169 6.02 6.36 -9.59
CA ALA A 169 6.09 5.94 -10.99
C ALA A 169 5.10 6.70 -11.89
N PRO A 170 3.77 6.72 -11.60
CA PRO A 170 2.82 7.47 -12.43
C PRO A 170 3.03 8.98 -12.35
N ALA A 171 3.44 9.53 -11.18
CA ALA A 171 3.73 10.95 -11.03
C ALA A 171 4.89 11.40 -11.96
N LEU A 172 6.01 10.67 -11.92
CA LEU A 172 7.15 10.96 -12.75
C LEU A 172 6.83 10.75 -14.24
N ALA A 173 6.13 9.66 -14.58
CA ALA A 173 5.74 9.33 -15.95
C ALA A 173 4.87 10.42 -16.62
N THR A 174 3.92 10.97 -15.88
CA THR A 174 3.04 12.05 -16.33
C THR A 174 3.71 13.43 -16.37
N GLY A 175 4.95 13.56 -15.86
CA GLY A 175 5.73 14.80 -15.89
C GLY A 175 5.60 15.66 -14.63
N ASN A 176 5.14 15.10 -13.51
CA ASN A 176 5.06 15.78 -12.22
C ASN A 176 6.37 15.67 -11.43
N THR A 177 6.55 16.59 -10.48
CA THR A 177 7.61 16.50 -9.45
C THR A 177 7.02 16.06 -8.12
N VAL A 178 7.82 15.42 -7.26
CA VAL A 178 7.32 14.74 -6.06
C VAL A 178 8.10 15.15 -4.81
N ILE A 179 7.37 15.34 -3.71
CA ILE A 179 7.90 15.30 -2.35
C ILE A 179 7.30 14.07 -1.65
N LEU A 180 8.17 13.12 -1.30
CA LEU A 180 7.80 11.92 -0.55
C LEU A 180 8.02 12.15 0.95
N LYS A 181 7.03 11.75 1.76
CA LYS A 181 7.16 11.54 3.19
C LYS A 181 6.82 10.08 3.53
N PRO A 182 7.82 9.20 3.71
CA PRO A 182 7.56 7.83 4.12
C PRO A 182 7.10 7.75 5.58
N SER A 183 6.58 6.59 5.99
CA SER A 183 6.40 6.28 7.40
C SER A 183 7.73 6.39 8.14
N GLY A 184 7.71 6.97 9.34
CA GLY A 184 8.90 7.05 10.18
C GLY A 184 9.37 5.69 10.70
N ASP A 185 8.57 4.62 10.56
CA ASP A 185 8.93 3.28 11.05
C ASP A 185 9.76 2.51 10.00
N THR A 186 9.59 2.82 8.71
CA THR A 186 10.25 2.10 7.60
C THR A 186 10.74 3.04 6.48
N PRO A 187 11.60 4.03 6.78
CA PRO A 187 12.07 5.00 5.79
C PRO A 187 13.23 4.48 4.92
N LEU A 188 13.94 3.42 5.33
CA LEU A 188 15.18 2.99 4.67
C LEU A 188 14.93 2.44 3.26
N SER A 189 13.82 1.73 3.04
CA SER A 189 13.41 1.27 1.70
C SER A 189 13.18 2.46 0.75
N ALA A 190 12.53 3.52 1.24
CA ALA A 190 12.31 4.72 0.45
C ALA A 190 13.63 5.43 0.13
N LEU A 191 14.54 5.56 1.11
CA LEU A 191 15.87 6.15 0.92
C LEU A 191 16.69 5.36 -0.10
N ALA A 192 16.66 4.03 -0.04
CA ALA A 192 17.34 3.17 -1.01
C ALA A 192 16.79 3.31 -2.44
N ILE A 193 15.47 3.53 -2.59
CA ILE A 193 14.86 3.85 -3.90
C ILE A 193 15.31 5.23 -4.38
N PHE A 194 15.49 6.20 -3.48
CA PHE A 194 15.99 7.53 -3.84
C PHE A 194 17.47 7.52 -4.26
N GLU A 195 18.32 6.64 -3.69
CA GLU A 195 19.67 6.38 -4.24
C GLU A 195 19.60 5.92 -5.70
N ILE A 196 18.58 5.10 -6.04
CA ILE A 196 18.36 4.64 -7.42
C ILE A 196 17.92 5.79 -8.33
N PHE A 197 17.08 6.71 -7.86
CA PHE A 197 16.71 7.90 -8.64
C PHE A 197 17.91 8.78 -8.95
N GLU A 198 18.79 8.99 -7.97
CA GLU A 198 20.04 9.72 -8.16
C GLU A 198 20.93 9.03 -9.20
N GLU A 199 21.15 7.72 -9.07
CA GLU A 199 21.98 6.93 -10.01
C GLU A 199 21.38 6.80 -11.41
N ALA A 200 20.05 6.78 -11.51
CA ALA A 200 19.33 6.83 -12.77
C ALA A 200 19.57 8.16 -13.51
N GLY A 201 19.96 9.22 -12.80
CA GLY A 201 20.17 10.55 -13.36
C GLY A 201 18.87 11.36 -13.40
N LEU A 202 17.95 11.11 -12.46
CA LEU A 202 16.74 11.93 -12.34
C LEU A 202 17.15 13.39 -12.03
N PRO A 203 16.57 14.40 -12.71
CA PRO A 203 16.97 15.78 -12.51
C PRO A 203 16.76 16.26 -11.07
N LYS A 204 17.61 17.19 -10.63
CA LYS A 204 17.57 17.74 -9.27
C LYS A 204 16.20 18.39 -9.00
N GLY A 205 15.64 18.10 -7.83
CA GLY A 205 14.34 18.64 -7.41
C GLY A 205 13.14 17.87 -7.95
N VAL A 206 13.28 16.98 -8.94
CA VAL A 206 12.15 16.21 -9.48
C VAL A 206 11.60 15.22 -8.46
N ALA A 207 12.46 14.59 -7.66
CA ALA A 207 12.06 13.82 -6.49
C ALA A 207 12.79 14.35 -5.25
N ASN A 208 12.05 14.53 -4.16
CA ASN A 208 12.56 14.94 -2.86
C ASN A 208 11.98 14.01 -1.77
N ILE A 209 12.75 13.73 -0.72
CA ILE A 209 12.27 12.96 0.43
C ILE A 209 12.49 13.76 1.72
N VAL A 210 11.44 13.90 2.51
CA VAL A 210 11.46 14.50 3.84
C VAL A 210 10.95 13.50 4.86
N MET A 211 11.64 13.38 5.99
CA MET A 211 11.32 12.42 7.06
C MET A 211 11.20 13.20 8.35
N GLY A 212 10.21 12.94 9.19
CA GLY A 212 9.95 13.79 10.34
C GLY A 212 8.55 13.62 10.90
N SER A 213 8.13 14.58 11.74
CA SER A 213 6.79 14.64 12.30
C SER A 213 5.71 14.53 11.21
N SER A 214 4.77 13.59 11.38
CA SER A 214 3.64 13.43 10.44
C SER A 214 2.72 14.64 10.45
N LYS A 215 2.55 15.27 11.61
CA LYS A 215 1.71 16.45 11.76
C LYS A 215 2.32 17.65 11.05
N GLU A 216 3.56 18.03 11.42
CA GLU A 216 4.17 19.28 10.93
C GLU A 216 4.46 19.23 9.42
N ILE A 217 4.98 18.11 8.93
CA ILE A 217 5.22 17.92 7.49
C ILE A 217 3.89 17.85 6.74
N GLY A 218 2.90 17.12 7.29
CA GLY A 218 1.57 17.02 6.70
C GLY A 218 0.91 18.39 6.53
N GLU A 219 0.84 19.17 7.61
CA GLU A 219 0.30 20.54 7.63
C GLU A 219 1.05 21.44 6.62
N THR A 220 2.39 21.40 6.61
CA THR A 220 3.18 22.20 5.67
C THR A 220 2.89 21.85 4.20
N LEU A 221 2.68 20.56 3.89
CA LEU A 221 2.34 20.11 2.53
C LEU A 221 0.91 20.48 2.14
N THR A 222 -0.06 20.37 3.06
CA THR A 222 -1.47 20.66 2.79
C THR A 222 -1.75 22.16 2.67
N ASP A 223 -1.02 22.99 3.43
CA ASP A 223 -1.19 24.44 3.46
C ASP A 223 -0.55 25.15 2.25
N SER A 224 0.32 24.46 1.51
CA SER A 224 1.01 25.04 0.36
C SER A 224 0.14 25.05 -0.90
N ASP A 225 -0.01 26.22 -1.53
CA ASP A 225 -0.66 26.37 -2.85
C ASP A 225 0.16 25.76 -4.00
N ASP A 226 1.47 25.59 -3.78
CA ASP A 226 2.40 25.03 -4.76
C ASP A 226 2.21 23.52 -4.92
N VAL A 227 1.82 22.83 -3.85
CA VAL A 227 1.43 21.41 -3.91
C VAL A 227 0.06 21.32 -4.58
N ARG A 228 -0.01 20.74 -5.78
CA ARG A 228 -1.25 20.66 -6.57
C ARG A 228 -1.97 19.32 -6.43
N LYS A 229 -1.28 18.29 -5.91
CA LYS A 229 -1.85 16.99 -5.57
C LYS A 229 -1.29 16.46 -4.26
N LEU A 230 -2.15 15.84 -3.45
CA LEU A 230 -1.75 14.99 -2.33
C LEU A 230 -2.20 13.54 -2.60
N THR A 231 -1.30 12.57 -2.46
CA THR A 231 -1.64 11.15 -2.47
C THR A 231 -1.20 10.50 -1.16
N PHE A 232 -2.13 9.84 -0.48
CA PHE A 232 -1.92 9.25 0.83
C PHE A 232 -2.39 7.80 0.86
N THR A 233 -1.57 6.93 1.44
CA THR A 233 -2.01 5.59 1.85
C THR A 233 -1.78 5.42 3.35
N GLY A 234 -2.79 4.96 4.08
CA GLY A 234 -2.69 4.76 5.53
C GLY A 234 -4.05 4.66 6.22
N SER A 235 -4.15 5.08 7.48
CA SER A 235 -5.39 4.93 8.24
C SER A 235 -6.47 5.93 7.80
N THR A 236 -7.73 5.50 7.87
CA THR A 236 -8.89 6.32 7.49
C THR A 236 -8.95 7.64 8.27
N LYS A 237 -8.65 7.61 9.58
CA LYS A 237 -8.61 8.80 10.44
C LYS A 237 -7.61 9.85 9.95
N VAL A 238 -6.41 9.43 9.55
CA VAL A 238 -5.39 10.34 9.01
C VAL A 238 -5.78 10.85 7.63
N GLY A 239 -6.32 9.97 6.77
CA GLY A 239 -6.84 10.37 5.46
C GLY A 239 -7.92 11.45 5.55
N GLN A 240 -8.88 11.31 6.45
CA GLN A 240 -9.91 12.32 6.71
C GLN A 240 -9.32 13.66 7.21
N SER A 241 -8.27 13.61 8.05
CA SER A 241 -7.57 14.81 8.51
C SER A 241 -6.89 15.54 7.35
N LEU A 242 -6.14 14.80 6.52
CA LEU A 242 -5.45 15.33 5.35
C LEU A 242 -6.44 15.90 4.31
N PHE A 243 -7.59 15.25 4.14
CA PHE A 243 -8.66 15.74 3.28
C PHE A 243 -9.19 17.10 3.75
N LYS A 244 -9.50 17.23 5.06
CA LYS A 244 -9.95 18.49 5.66
C LYS A 244 -8.91 19.59 5.53
N GLN A 245 -7.64 19.29 5.81
CA GLN A 245 -6.54 20.25 5.71
C GLN A 245 -6.32 20.74 4.26
N SER A 246 -6.52 19.86 3.28
CA SER A 246 -6.34 20.19 1.87
C SER A 246 -7.48 21.02 1.26
N ALA A 247 -8.61 21.18 1.97
CA ALA A 247 -9.77 21.91 1.47
C ALA A 247 -9.47 23.40 1.18
N GLY A 248 -8.59 24.03 1.96
CA GLY A 248 -8.24 25.45 1.79
C GLY A 248 -7.52 25.77 0.48
N THR A 249 -6.85 24.79 -0.13
CA THR A 249 -6.04 24.97 -1.35
C THR A 249 -6.61 24.25 -2.57
N LEU A 250 -7.71 23.50 -2.40
CA LEU A 250 -8.42 22.76 -3.45
C LEU A 250 -7.50 21.86 -4.31
N LYS A 251 -6.43 21.33 -3.72
CA LYS A 251 -5.53 20.40 -4.38
C LYS A 251 -6.24 19.08 -4.68
N LYS A 252 -5.85 18.39 -5.75
CA LYS A 252 -6.38 17.05 -6.07
C LYS A 252 -5.89 16.06 -5.01
N ILE A 253 -6.74 15.13 -4.60
CA ILE A 253 -6.41 14.18 -3.54
C ILE A 253 -6.69 12.76 -4.04
N SER A 254 -5.81 11.82 -3.72
CA SER A 254 -6.11 10.39 -3.80
C SER A 254 -5.84 9.76 -2.43
N LEU A 255 -6.79 8.98 -1.93
CA LEU A 255 -6.70 8.33 -0.63
C LEU A 255 -6.89 6.83 -0.81
N GLU A 256 -5.96 6.05 -0.29
CA GLU A 256 -6.04 4.60 -0.14
C GLU A 256 -6.01 4.27 1.35
N LEU A 257 -7.16 3.90 1.91
CA LEU A 257 -7.37 3.86 3.35
C LEU A 257 -7.58 2.42 3.86
N GLY A 258 -8.14 2.28 5.07
CA GLY A 258 -8.40 0.99 5.69
C GLY A 258 -9.35 0.11 4.86
N GLY A 259 -9.24 -1.20 5.06
CA GLY A 259 -10.14 -2.20 4.51
C GLY A 259 -10.71 -3.08 5.62
N HIS A 260 -11.73 -3.87 5.30
CA HIS A 260 -12.20 -4.95 6.17
C HIS A 260 -12.70 -6.11 5.32
N ALA A 261 -11.78 -6.64 4.52
CA ALA A 261 -12.11 -7.43 3.34
C ALA A 261 -12.90 -8.71 3.69
N PRO A 262 -14.10 -8.89 3.11
CA PRO A 262 -14.83 -10.15 3.20
C PRO A 262 -14.16 -11.20 2.32
N PHE A 263 -14.13 -12.44 2.80
CA PHE A 263 -13.72 -13.62 2.04
C PHE A 263 -14.82 -14.66 2.16
N ILE A 264 -15.57 -14.88 1.09
CA ILE A 264 -16.81 -15.67 1.10
C ILE A 264 -16.56 -17.02 0.44
N VAL A 265 -16.91 -18.11 1.12
CA VAL A 265 -16.76 -19.48 0.61
C VAL A 265 -18.14 -20.11 0.51
N PHE A 266 -18.64 -20.25 -0.71
CA PHE A 266 -19.92 -20.90 -0.99
C PHE A 266 -19.81 -22.42 -0.93
N ALA A 267 -20.94 -23.10 -0.73
CA ALA A 267 -20.97 -24.56 -0.53
C ALA A 267 -20.38 -25.37 -1.71
N ASP A 268 -20.41 -24.82 -2.92
CA ASP A 268 -19.88 -25.47 -4.13
C ASP A 268 -18.39 -25.15 -4.40
N ALA A 269 -17.77 -24.32 -3.57
CA ALA A 269 -16.39 -23.89 -3.71
C ALA A 269 -15.39 -25.06 -3.68
N ASN A 270 -14.24 -24.86 -4.30
CA ASN A 270 -13.09 -25.73 -4.08
C ASN A 270 -12.46 -25.41 -2.72
N LEU A 271 -12.73 -26.24 -1.70
CA LEU A 271 -12.23 -26.02 -0.33
C LEU A 271 -10.71 -26.01 -0.23
N GLU A 272 -10.02 -26.86 -1.01
CA GLU A 272 -8.55 -26.93 -1.00
C GLU A 272 -7.94 -25.62 -1.51
N GLN A 273 -8.48 -25.11 -2.61
CA GLN A 273 -8.07 -23.82 -3.17
C GLN A 273 -8.41 -22.68 -2.21
N ALA A 274 -9.67 -22.56 -1.79
CA ALA A 274 -10.14 -21.47 -0.94
C ALA A 274 -9.35 -21.38 0.38
N THR A 275 -9.05 -22.51 1.02
CA THR A 275 -8.24 -22.52 2.26
C THR A 275 -6.77 -22.19 2.01
N SER A 276 -6.17 -22.64 0.90
CA SER A 276 -4.79 -22.28 0.54
C SER A 276 -4.66 -20.79 0.28
N ASP A 277 -5.58 -20.23 -0.51
CA ASP A 277 -5.58 -18.83 -0.88
C ASP A 277 -5.89 -17.94 0.32
N LEU A 278 -6.82 -18.33 1.19
CA LEU A 278 -7.07 -17.63 2.44
C LEU A 278 -5.82 -17.57 3.32
N VAL A 279 -5.11 -18.69 3.50
CA VAL A 279 -3.87 -18.73 4.29
C VAL A 279 -2.81 -17.83 3.65
N ALA A 280 -2.62 -17.91 2.34
CA ALA A 280 -1.67 -17.08 1.62
C ALA A 280 -2.00 -15.58 1.75
N ALA A 281 -3.26 -15.19 1.57
CA ALA A 281 -3.70 -13.79 1.62
C ALA A 281 -3.71 -13.23 3.04
N LYS A 282 -4.14 -14.02 4.03
CA LYS A 282 -4.24 -13.58 5.42
C LYS A 282 -2.86 -13.42 6.05
N PHE A 283 -1.97 -14.39 5.88
CA PHE A 283 -0.71 -14.41 6.62
C PHE A 283 0.45 -13.75 5.88
N ARG A 284 0.26 -13.35 4.61
CA ARG A 284 1.19 -12.43 3.93
C ARG A 284 1.41 -11.19 4.78
N ASN A 285 2.67 -10.83 4.99
CA ASN A 285 3.08 -9.73 5.87
C ASN A 285 2.44 -9.77 7.27
N ASN A 286 2.21 -10.98 7.79
CA ASN A 286 1.57 -11.21 9.09
C ASN A 286 0.17 -10.55 9.21
N GLY A 287 -0.59 -10.47 8.12
CA GLY A 287 -1.91 -9.85 8.09
C GLY A 287 -1.91 -8.32 8.06
N GLN A 288 -0.74 -7.69 7.97
CA GLN A 288 -0.57 -6.23 7.91
C GLN A 288 -0.70 -5.73 6.46
N VAL A 289 -1.83 -6.04 5.83
CA VAL A 289 -2.08 -5.74 4.42
C VAL A 289 -3.48 -5.15 4.28
N CYS A 290 -3.62 -4.00 3.62
CA CYS A 290 -4.91 -3.31 3.48
C CYS A 290 -5.99 -4.17 2.80
N VAL A 291 -5.57 -5.08 1.91
CA VAL A 291 -6.45 -6.05 1.24
C VAL A 291 -6.50 -7.42 1.94
N SER A 292 -5.94 -7.57 3.15
CA SER A 292 -5.97 -8.84 3.86
C SER A 292 -7.42 -9.24 4.17
N PRO A 293 -7.81 -10.51 3.96
CA PRO A 293 -9.07 -11.04 4.45
C PRO A 293 -9.22 -10.81 5.96
N ASN A 294 -10.27 -10.12 6.37
CA ASN A 294 -10.53 -9.83 7.79
C ASN A 294 -11.91 -10.31 8.27
N ARG A 295 -12.79 -10.75 7.37
CA ARG A 295 -14.08 -11.38 7.70
C ARG A 295 -14.30 -12.59 6.81
N ILE A 296 -14.23 -13.79 7.37
CA ILE A 296 -14.25 -15.02 6.57
C ILE A 296 -15.62 -15.66 6.68
N PHE A 297 -16.44 -15.47 5.66
CA PHE A 297 -17.79 -15.99 5.57
C PHE A 297 -17.78 -17.37 4.94
N VAL A 298 -18.31 -18.37 5.63
CA VAL A 298 -18.32 -19.76 5.18
C VAL A 298 -19.74 -20.29 5.21
N ALA A 299 -20.19 -20.88 4.11
CA ALA A 299 -21.51 -21.50 4.02
C ALA A 299 -21.62 -22.62 5.07
N LYS A 300 -22.75 -22.65 5.78
CA LYS A 300 -22.98 -23.55 6.92
C LYS A 300 -22.74 -25.03 6.59
N GLU A 301 -23.06 -25.46 5.38
CA GLU A 301 -22.97 -26.84 4.90
C GLU A 301 -21.53 -27.36 4.83
N ILE A 302 -20.55 -26.48 4.60
CA ILE A 302 -19.13 -26.83 4.42
C ILE A 302 -18.26 -26.42 5.60
N LYS A 303 -18.84 -25.75 6.61
CA LYS A 303 -18.10 -25.08 7.69
C LYS A 303 -17.13 -26.00 8.43
N GLU A 304 -17.59 -27.19 8.81
CA GLU A 304 -16.75 -28.14 9.56
C GLU A 304 -15.53 -28.59 8.73
N ALA A 305 -15.78 -29.01 7.48
CA ALA A 305 -14.73 -29.48 6.57
C ALA A 305 -13.72 -28.35 6.24
N PHE A 306 -14.22 -27.15 5.96
CA PHE A 306 -13.39 -25.97 5.72
C PHE A 306 -12.51 -25.63 6.92
N THR A 307 -13.09 -25.60 8.12
CA THR A 307 -12.40 -25.22 9.36
C THR A 307 -11.28 -26.20 9.70
N LYS A 308 -11.54 -27.51 9.60
CA LYS A 308 -10.54 -28.55 9.84
C LYS A 308 -9.35 -28.44 8.89
N LEU A 309 -9.63 -28.22 7.60
CA LEU A 309 -8.60 -28.05 6.58
C LEU A 309 -7.79 -26.77 6.80
N LEU A 310 -8.46 -25.67 7.14
CA LEU A 310 -7.83 -24.40 7.46
C LEU A 310 -6.86 -24.52 8.63
N ILE A 311 -7.29 -25.09 9.76
CA ILE A 311 -6.43 -25.29 10.95
C ILE A 311 -5.19 -26.10 10.59
N THR A 312 -5.35 -27.19 9.84
CA THR A 312 -4.24 -28.04 9.39
C THR A 312 -3.19 -27.26 8.58
N LYS A 313 -3.61 -26.25 7.82
CA LYS A 313 -2.70 -25.38 7.05
C LYS A 313 -2.07 -24.31 7.92
N VAL A 314 -2.84 -23.70 8.82
CA VAL A 314 -2.36 -22.65 9.74
C VAL A 314 -1.28 -23.19 10.69
N GLU A 315 -1.46 -24.39 11.24
CA GLU A 315 -0.50 -25.02 12.17
C GLU A 315 0.84 -25.38 11.53
N LYS A 316 0.93 -25.38 10.18
CA LYS A 316 2.18 -25.62 9.45
C LYS A 316 3.00 -24.35 9.24
N LEU A 317 2.45 -23.18 9.53
CA LEU A 317 3.11 -21.90 9.31
C LEU A 317 4.23 -21.69 10.33
N LYS A 318 5.42 -21.37 9.83
CA LYS A 318 6.58 -21.01 10.64
C LYS A 318 6.63 -19.50 10.83
N VAL A 319 6.66 -19.06 12.08
CA VAL A 319 6.87 -17.66 12.46
C VAL A 319 8.33 -17.48 12.88
N GLY A 320 8.97 -16.39 12.48
CA GLY A 320 10.31 -16.05 12.97
C GLY A 320 10.92 -14.85 12.25
N ASN A 321 12.24 -14.68 12.40
CA ASN A 321 12.95 -13.58 11.75
C ASN A 321 12.83 -13.68 10.23
N GLY A 322 12.49 -12.58 9.56
CA GLY A 322 12.29 -12.57 8.10
C GLY A 322 13.53 -12.91 7.26
N LEU A 323 14.74 -12.93 7.85
CA LEU A 323 15.97 -13.43 7.21
C LEU A 323 16.13 -14.96 7.29
N ASP A 324 15.26 -15.65 8.02
CA ASP A 324 15.18 -17.09 8.09
C ASP A 324 14.17 -17.66 7.09
N ASP A 325 14.20 -18.98 6.91
CA ASP A 325 13.23 -19.70 6.06
C ASP A 325 11.92 -19.88 6.83
N VAL A 326 11.18 -18.77 6.91
CA VAL A 326 9.91 -18.66 7.64
C VAL A 326 8.78 -18.22 6.71
N ASN A 327 7.56 -18.51 7.12
CA ASN A 327 6.36 -18.08 6.40
C ASN A 327 5.92 -16.68 6.85
N ILE A 328 6.16 -16.32 8.11
CA ILE A 328 5.57 -15.14 8.75
C ILE A 328 6.63 -14.43 9.60
N GLY A 329 6.75 -13.12 9.42
CA GLY A 329 7.60 -12.22 10.22
C GLY A 329 6.89 -11.67 11.46
N PRO A 330 7.54 -10.79 12.25
CA PRO A 330 6.91 -10.09 13.36
C PRO A 330 5.86 -9.08 12.87
N LEU A 331 5.02 -8.59 13.79
CA LEU A 331 4.27 -7.36 13.61
C LEU A 331 5.22 -6.15 13.67
N ILE A 332 4.83 -5.02 13.09
CA ILE A 332 5.69 -3.84 13.03
C ILE A 332 5.95 -3.24 14.42
N ARG A 333 4.98 -3.34 15.34
CA ARG A 333 4.99 -2.65 16.64
C ARG A 333 4.21 -3.41 17.70
N GLU A 334 4.50 -3.10 18.96
CA GLU A 334 3.82 -3.67 20.13
C GLU A 334 2.35 -3.24 20.24
N ASP A 335 2.00 -2.00 19.85
CA ASP A 335 0.61 -1.53 19.85
C ASP A 335 -0.31 -2.35 18.91
N ALA A 336 0.25 -2.96 17.87
CA ALA A 336 -0.47 -3.91 17.02
C ALA A 336 -0.80 -5.22 17.77
N MET A 337 0.12 -5.72 18.61
CA MET A 337 -0.15 -6.87 19.47
C MET A 337 -1.23 -6.56 20.51
N ASP A 338 -1.16 -5.39 21.15
CA ASP A 338 -2.15 -4.94 22.13
C ASP A 338 -3.56 -4.89 21.53
N LYS A 339 -3.68 -4.37 20.30
CA LYS A 339 -4.96 -4.33 19.58
C LYS A 339 -5.52 -5.73 19.32
N ILE A 340 -4.66 -6.66 18.88
CA ILE A 340 -5.08 -8.05 18.66
C ILE A 340 -5.55 -8.68 19.98
N ASP A 341 -4.79 -8.53 21.06
CA ASP A 341 -5.15 -9.05 22.38
C ASP A 341 -6.51 -8.51 22.86
N GLN A 342 -6.77 -7.22 22.65
CA GLN A 342 -8.06 -6.59 22.96
C GLN A 342 -9.22 -7.17 22.14
N GLN A 343 -9.04 -7.32 20.82
CA GLN A 343 -10.07 -7.91 19.95
C GLN A 343 -10.34 -9.39 20.28
N LEU A 344 -9.28 -10.18 20.54
CA LEU A 344 -9.44 -11.58 20.96
C LEU A 344 -10.15 -11.68 22.31
N LYS A 345 -9.84 -10.79 23.26
CA LYS A 345 -10.53 -10.75 24.55
C LYS A 345 -12.01 -10.42 24.35
N ASN A 346 -12.34 -9.37 23.60
CA ASN A 346 -13.71 -8.98 23.28
C ASN A 346 -14.51 -10.12 22.64
N ALA A 347 -13.91 -10.80 21.64
CA ALA A 347 -14.55 -11.91 20.96
C ALA A 347 -14.82 -13.09 21.92
N LYS A 348 -13.84 -13.48 22.75
CA LYS A 348 -14.00 -14.56 23.75
C LYS A 348 -15.06 -14.23 24.80
N ASP A 349 -15.07 -13.01 25.32
CA ASP A 349 -16.05 -12.55 26.30
C ASP A 349 -17.49 -12.59 25.74
N LYS A 350 -17.63 -12.51 24.41
CA LYS A 350 -18.90 -12.59 23.67
C LYS A 350 -19.16 -13.97 23.04
N GLY A 351 -18.38 -14.98 23.40
CA GLY A 351 -18.64 -16.39 23.04
C GLY A 351 -17.81 -16.97 21.88
N ALA A 352 -16.90 -16.21 21.26
CA ALA A 352 -16.02 -16.77 20.22
C ALA A 352 -15.06 -17.83 20.80
N LYS A 353 -14.66 -18.78 19.96
CA LYS A 353 -13.72 -19.85 20.31
C LYS A 353 -12.41 -19.67 19.56
N VAL A 354 -11.29 -19.74 20.28
CA VAL A 354 -9.96 -19.84 19.67
C VAL A 354 -9.72 -21.30 19.32
N LEU A 355 -9.60 -21.59 18.02
CA LEU A 355 -9.36 -22.96 17.53
C LEU A 355 -7.87 -23.29 17.44
N THR A 356 -7.02 -22.30 17.14
CA THR A 356 -5.56 -22.42 17.17
C THR A 356 -4.93 -21.03 17.34
N GLY A 357 -3.72 -20.97 17.89
CA GLY A 357 -2.99 -19.73 18.19
C GLY A 357 -3.62 -18.90 19.33
N GLY A 358 -3.70 -17.58 19.13
CA GLY A 358 -4.40 -16.67 20.03
C GLY A 358 -3.54 -16.05 21.14
N GLY A 359 -2.22 -16.03 20.96
CA GLY A 359 -1.31 -15.38 21.90
C GLY A 359 0.00 -14.89 21.27
N ARG A 360 0.73 -14.09 22.04
CA ARG A 360 2.10 -13.68 21.72
C ARG A 360 3.02 -14.89 21.80
N LEU A 361 4.02 -14.96 20.90
CA LEU A 361 5.05 -16.00 20.97
C LEU A 361 6.09 -15.61 22.03
N THR A 362 6.44 -16.57 22.88
CA THR A 362 7.39 -16.40 24.00
C THR A 362 8.54 -17.39 23.91
N GLY A 363 9.69 -17.06 24.48
CA GLY A 363 10.90 -17.88 24.47
C GLY A 363 12.07 -17.13 23.84
N SER A 364 13.28 -17.66 24.01
CA SER A 364 14.53 -16.97 23.64
C SER A 364 14.58 -16.42 22.22
N ASP A 365 13.92 -17.09 21.28
CA ASP A 365 13.90 -16.73 19.86
C ASP A 365 12.85 -15.64 19.53
N TYR A 366 11.94 -15.33 20.45
CA TYR A 366 10.81 -14.42 20.25
C TYR A 366 10.78 -13.24 21.23
N ASP A 367 11.39 -13.35 22.42
CA ASP A 367 11.24 -12.41 23.54
C ASP A 367 11.63 -10.95 23.22
N LYS A 368 12.38 -10.71 22.14
CA LYS A 368 12.81 -9.37 21.71
C LYS A 368 12.05 -8.82 20.52
N GLY A 369 11.17 -9.60 19.91
CA GLY A 369 10.44 -9.22 18.70
C GLY A 369 8.92 -9.22 18.90
N ASN A 370 8.21 -8.58 17.98
CA ASN A 370 6.75 -8.46 18.04
C ASN A 370 6.07 -9.68 17.40
N PHE A 371 6.33 -10.88 17.93
CA PHE A 371 5.85 -12.12 17.34
C PHE A 371 4.49 -12.55 17.90
N TYR A 372 3.56 -12.86 17.00
CA TYR A 372 2.19 -13.27 17.35
C TYR A 372 1.81 -14.56 16.63
N GLN A 373 1.04 -15.43 17.29
CA GLN A 373 0.63 -16.70 16.71
C GLN A 373 -0.42 -16.51 15.60
N PRO A 374 -0.30 -17.20 14.46
CA PRO A 374 -1.38 -17.36 13.50
C PRO A 374 -2.62 -17.91 14.20
N THR A 375 -3.71 -17.17 14.15
CA THR A 375 -4.88 -17.42 14.99
C THR A 375 -6.12 -17.69 14.14
N VAL A 376 -6.91 -18.70 14.52
CA VAL A 376 -8.24 -18.95 13.95
C VAL A 376 -9.27 -18.84 15.06
N LEU A 377 -10.24 -17.94 14.86
CA LEU A 377 -11.42 -17.79 15.70
C LEU A 377 -12.64 -18.37 14.99
N ASP A 378 -13.53 -18.99 15.76
CA ASP A 378 -14.84 -19.43 15.32
C ASP A 378 -15.95 -18.84 16.18
N GLU A 379 -17.19 -18.97 15.71
CA GLU A 379 -18.39 -18.40 16.33
C GLU A 379 -18.35 -16.87 16.41
N VAL A 380 -17.74 -16.21 15.41
CA VAL A 380 -17.70 -14.74 15.35
C VAL A 380 -19.05 -14.19 14.91
N THR A 381 -19.55 -13.19 15.66
CA THR A 381 -20.84 -12.54 15.42
C THR A 381 -20.69 -11.02 15.30
N ARG A 382 -21.77 -10.35 14.87
CA ARG A 382 -21.85 -8.88 14.76
C ARG A 382 -21.68 -8.16 16.10
N GLU A 383 -21.83 -8.85 17.22
CA GLU A 383 -21.64 -8.21 18.53
C GLU A 383 -20.17 -7.97 18.84
N MET A 384 -19.24 -8.61 18.13
CA MET A 384 -17.81 -8.60 18.42
C MET A 384 -17.07 -7.51 17.65
N ASP A 385 -16.12 -6.84 18.30
CA ASP A 385 -15.40 -5.70 17.70
C ASP A 385 -14.63 -6.14 16.44
N ILE A 386 -14.07 -7.36 16.43
CA ILE A 386 -13.37 -7.94 15.27
C ILE A 386 -14.26 -8.07 14.02
N PHE A 387 -15.59 -8.07 14.18
CA PHE A 387 -16.52 -8.05 13.05
C PHE A 387 -16.52 -6.70 12.32
N TYR A 388 -16.30 -5.58 13.01
CA TYR A 388 -16.37 -4.24 12.40
C TYR A 388 -15.02 -3.52 12.30
N GLU A 389 -14.06 -3.89 13.14
CA GLU A 389 -12.76 -3.25 13.23
C GLU A 389 -11.66 -4.09 12.59
N GLU A 390 -10.95 -3.51 11.62
CA GLU A 390 -9.81 -4.14 10.97
C GLU A 390 -8.75 -4.58 11.99
N THR A 391 -8.43 -5.87 12.08
CA THR A 391 -7.41 -6.38 13.01
C THR A 391 -6.01 -5.93 12.62
N PHE A 392 -5.70 -5.94 11.32
CA PHE A 392 -4.37 -5.67 10.77
C PHE A 392 -3.26 -6.58 11.36
N GLY A 393 -3.60 -7.85 11.54
CA GLY A 393 -2.75 -8.87 12.16
C GLY A 393 -3.22 -10.28 11.82
N PRO A 394 -2.52 -11.33 12.31
CA PRO A 394 -2.68 -12.71 11.85
C PRO A 394 -3.86 -13.45 12.49
N VAL A 395 -5.07 -12.89 12.41
CA VAL A 395 -6.30 -13.48 12.94
C VAL A 395 -7.30 -13.76 11.83
N ILE A 396 -7.78 -14.99 11.74
CA ILE A 396 -8.89 -15.40 10.88
C ILE A 396 -10.16 -15.52 11.72
N PRO A 397 -11.10 -14.57 11.63
CA PRO A 397 -12.43 -14.72 12.20
C PRO A 397 -13.37 -15.43 11.22
N LEU A 398 -13.85 -16.62 11.62
CA LEU A 398 -14.82 -17.38 10.84
C LEU A 398 -16.26 -17.02 11.22
N ILE A 399 -17.05 -16.67 10.22
CA ILE A 399 -18.45 -16.25 10.30
C ILE A 399 -19.27 -17.20 9.42
N ASN A 400 -20.45 -17.59 9.88
CA ASN A 400 -21.34 -18.47 9.12
C ASN A 400 -22.38 -17.65 8.34
N PHE A 401 -22.82 -18.18 7.21
CA PHE A 401 -24.02 -17.71 6.51
C PHE A 401 -24.81 -18.92 5.96
N GLU A 402 -26.10 -18.72 5.70
CA GLU A 402 -27.01 -19.74 5.18
C GLU A 402 -27.42 -19.47 3.74
N THR A 403 -27.50 -18.20 3.32
CA THR A 403 -27.92 -17.84 1.96
C THR A 403 -26.94 -16.91 1.27
N GLU A 404 -26.99 -16.91 -0.07
CA GLU A 404 -26.18 -16.00 -0.88
C GLU A 404 -26.50 -14.53 -0.63
N ASP A 405 -27.79 -14.19 -0.48
CA ASP A 405 -28.22 -12.82 -0.21
C ASP A 405 -27.74 -12.35 1.18
N GLU A 406 -27.79 -13.24 2.19
CA GLU A 406 -27.22 -12.96 3.51
C GLU A 406 -25.69 -12.76 3.46
N ALA A 407 -24.97 -13.57 2.68
CA ALA A 407 -23.52 -13.41 2.52
C ALA A 407 -23.16 -12.04 1.93
N ILE A 408 -23.92 -11.58 0.94
CA ILE A 408 -23.76 -10.25 0.33
C ILE A 408 -24.09 -9.16 1.35
N GLU A 409 -25.20 -9.28 2.08
CA GLU A 409 -25.62 -8.32 3.11
C GLU A 409 -24.52 -8.16 4.17
N LEU A 410 -24.06 -9.28 4.75
CA LEU A 410 -23.01 -9.27 5.78
C LEU A 410 -21.68 -8.74 5.25
N ALA A 411 -21.32 -9.08 4.01
CA ALA A 411 -20.11 -8.57 3.37
C ALA A 411 -20.18 -7.04 3.20
N ASN A 412 -21.34 -6.50 2.80
CA ASN A 412 -21.54 -5.07 2.58
C ASN A 412 -21.81 -4.27 3.87
N ASP A 413 -22.16 -4.93 4.99
CA ASP A 413 -22.29 -4.33 6.34
C ASP A 413 -20.92 -3.92 6.91
N SER A 414 -20.31 -2.93 6.26
CA SER A 414 -19.05 -2.31 6.63
C SER A 414 -18.98 -0.91 6.02
N GLU A 415 -18.35 0.02 6.75
CA GLU A 415 -18.01 1.34 6.20
C GLU A 415 -16.90 1.28 5.13
N PHE A 416 -16.17 0.17 5.07
CA PHE A 416 -15.07 -0.05 4.15
C PHE A 416 -15.54 -0.70 2.84
N GLY A 417 -14.76 -0.51 1.79
CA GLY A 417 -15.05 -0.98 0.43
C GLY A 417 -13.79 -1.09 -0.42
N LEU A 418 -12.69 -1.62 0.13
CA LEU A 418 -11.41 -1.74 -0.57
C LEU A 418 -11.35 -2.99 -1.46
N ALA A 419 -11.14 -4.15 -0.85
CA ALA A 419 -11.05 -5.45 -1.52
C ALA A 419 -12.07 -6.43 -0.94
N SER A 420 -12.52 -7.36 -1.79
CA SER A 420 -13.36 -8.50 -1.40
C SER A 420 -12.97 -9.74 -2.19
N TYR A 421 -13.26 -10.91 -1.64
CA TYR A 421 -12.95 -12.20 -2.24
C TYR A 421 -14.14 -13.14 -2.09
N PHE A 422 -14.39 -13.96 -3.11
CA PHE A 422 -15.36 -15.05 -2.99
C PHE A 422 -15.00 -16.26 -3.85
N TYR A 423 -15.45 -17.44 -3.42
CA TYR A 423 -15.15 -18.72 -4.05
C TYR A 423 -16.42 -19.51 -4.33
N THR A 424 -16.59 -19.92 -5.59
CA THR A 424 -17.74 -20.69 -6.08
C THR A 424 -17.41 -21.29 -7.46
N LYS A 425 -18.10 -22.37 -7.85
CA LYS A 425 -17.99 -22.94 -9.21
C LYS A 425 -19.12 -22.45 -10.14
N ASP A 426 -20.16 -21.85 -9.58
CA ASP A 426 -21.30 -21.31 -10.31
C ASP A 426 -20.98 -19.94 -10.93
N LEU A 427 -20.95 -19.88 -12.27
CA LEU A 427 -20.69 -18.65 -13.01
C LEU A 427 -21.82 -17.62 -12.91
N ALA A 428 -23.08 -18.05 -12.73
CA ALA A 428 -24.18 -17.12 -12.53
C ALA A 428 -24.05 -16.41 -11.17
N ARG A 429 -23.58 -17.15 -10.15
CA ARG A 429 -23.20 -16.58 -8.86
C ARG A 429 -22.02 -15.63 -8.97
N VAL A 430 -21.02 -15.94 -9.80
CA VAL A 430 -19.88 -15.02 -10.03
C VAL A 430 -20.37 -13.65 -10.49
N GLU A 431 -21.23 -13.60 -11.50
CA GLU A 431 -21.79 -12.33 -12.00
C GLU A 431 -22.59 -11.60 -10.93
N LYS A 432 -23.51 -12.30 -10.25
CA LYS A 432 -24.39 -11.70 -9.24
C LYS A 432 -23.61 -11.15 -8.04
N VAL A 433 -22.73 -11.97 -7.45
CA VAL A 433 -21.98 -11.61 -6.25
C VAL A 433 -20.97 -10.51 -6.56
N SER A 434 -20.21 -10.61 -7.66
CA SER A 434 -19.23 -9.59 -8.01
C SER A 434 -19.87 -8.21 -8.28
N SER A 435 -21.06 -8.19 -8.89
CA SER A 435 -21.81 -6.94 -9.13
C SER A 435 -22.45 -6.35 -7.87
N ALA A 436 -22.79 -7.19 -6.89
CA ALA A 436 -23.48 -6.76 -5.67
C ALA A 436 -22.53 -6.34 -4.54
N LEU A 437 -21.27 -6.78 -4.57
CA LEU A 437 -20.26 -6.41 -3.57
C LEU A 437 -19.83 -4.95 -3.74
N GLU A 438 -19.98 -4.14 -2.69
CA GLU A 438 -19.68 -2.71 -2.69
C GLU A 438 -18.19 -2.44 -2.41
N TYR A 439 -17.32 -2.99 -3.25
CA TYR A 439 -15.86 -2.93 -3.12
C TYR A 439 -15.22 -2.45 -4.42
N GLY A 440 -14.13 -1.68 -4.31
CA GLY A 440 -13.41 -1.22 -5.49
C GLY A 440 -12.65 -2.34 -6.23
N MET A 441 -12.36 -3.44 -5.53
CA MET A 441 -11.71 -4.63 -6.09
C MET A 441 -12.39 -5.92 -5.60
N VAL A 442 -12.64 -6.84 -6.51
CA VAL A 442 -13.31 -8.12 -6.23
C VAL A 442 -12.50 -9.27 -6.84
N GLY A 443 -12.09 -10.23 -6.02
CA GLY A 443 -11.45 -11.47 -6.44
C GLY A 443 -12.45 -12.63 -6.47
N ALA A 444 -12.72 -13.19 -7.66
CA ALA A 444 -13.55 -14.38 -7.82
C ALA A 444 -12.64 -15.59 -8.06
N ASN A 445 -12.56 -16.50 -7.08
CA ASN A 445 -11.63 -17.64 -7.07
C ASN A 445 -10.13 -17.25 -7.21
N GLU A 446 -9.78 -16.01 -6.85
CA GLU A 446 -8.44 -15.43 -7.02
C GLU A 446 -8.18 -14.38 -5.93
N ILE A 447 -6.96 -14.34 -5.39
CA ILE A 447 -6.50 -13.37 -4.38
C ILE A 447 -5.53 -12.32 -4.94
N ALA A 448 -4.92 -12.58 -6.10
CA ALA A 448 -3.98 -11.70 -6.79
C ALA A 448 -4.70 -10.60 -7.59
N ILE A 449 -5.32 -9.67 -6.87
CA ILE A 449 -6.15 -8.58 -7.43
C ILE A 449 -5.42 -7.23 -7.55
N SER A 450 -4.09 -7.22 -7.41
CA SER A 450 -3.28 -5.99 -7.42
C SER A 450 -2.14 -6.12 -8.41
N ASN A 451 -2.38 -5.71 -9.65
CA ASN A 451 -1.38 -5.72 -10.72
C ASN A 451 -1.10 -4.28 -11.22
N PRO A 452 0.08 -4.00 -11.81
CA PRO A 452 0.41 -2.68 -12.36
C PRO A 452 -0.59 -2.18 -13.42
N GLU A 453 -1.23 -3.09 -14.15
CA GLU A 453 -2.15 -2.77 -15.26
C GLU A 453 -3.58 -2.49 -14.81
N THR A 454 -3.95 -2.94 -13.60
CA THR A 454 -5.33 -2.91 -13.09
C THR A 454 -5.54 -1.79 -12.08
N PRO A 455 -6.70 -1.12 -12.04
CA PRO A 455 -6.98 -0.10 -11.03
C PRO A 455 -7.02 -0.72 -9.63
N PHE A 456 -6.23 -0.15 -8.73
CA PHE A 456 -6.24 -0.45 -7.31
C PHE A 456 -6.91 0.70 -6.57
N GLY A 457 -7.91 0.41 -5.76
CA GLY A 457 -8.46 1.40 -4.83
C GLY A 457 -9.84 1.10 -4.31
N GLY A 458 -10.28 1.90 -3.35
CA GLY A 458 -11.52 1.66 -2.61
C GLY A 458 -12.73 2.48 -3.07
N VAL A 459 -13.87 2.10 -2.52
CA VAL A 459 -15.09 2.93 -2.42
C VAL A 459 -15.42 3.16 -0.93
N LYS A 460 -16.50 3.90 -0.63
CA LYS A 460 -16.91 4.25 0.75
C LYS A 460 -15.77 4.91 1.53
N HIS A 461 -15.51 4.51 2.78
CA HIS A 461 -14.44 5.07 3.62
C HIS A 461 -13.06 4.45 3.34
N SER A 462 -12.94 3.53 2.39
CA SER A 462 -11.64 3.00 1.94
C SER A 462 -10.90 3.95 1.01
N GLY A 463 -11.52 5.06 0.60
CA GLY A 463 -10.86 6.15 -0.09
C GLY A 463 -11.48 6.50 -1.44
N PHE A 464 -10.73 7.26 -2.24
CA PHE A 464 -11.15 7.73 -3.56
C PHE A 464 -9.94 8.05 -4.44
N GLY A 465 -10.19 8.04 -5.76
CA GLY A 465 -9.14 7.91 -6.77
C GLY A 465 -8.76 6.45 -6.99
N ARG A 466 -7.84 6.20 -7.92
CA ARG A 466 -7.25 4.87 -8.16
C ARG A 466 -5.75 4.97 -8.28
N GLU A 467 -5.04 3.97 -7.83
CA GLU A 467 -3.64 3.72 -8.16
C GLU A 467 -3.54 2.61 -9.21
N ASN A 468 -2.38 2.44 -9.84
CA ASN A 468 -2.13 1.48 -10.92
C ASN A 468 -3.04 1.66 -12.16
N GLY A 469 -2.65 1.00 -13.25
CA GLY A 469 -3.36 1.03 -14.52
C GLY A 469 -3.42 2.41 -15.15
N HIS A 470 -4.18 2.50 -16.24
CA HIS A 470 -4.44 3.80 -16.88
C HIS A 470 -5.14 4.78 -15.93
N PHE A 471 -6.08 4.28 -15.11
CA PHE A 471 -6.80 5.09 -14.14
C PHE A 471 -5.87 5.76 -13.11
N GLY A 472 -4.84 5.05 -12.66
CA GLY A 472 -3.82 5.61 -11.76
C GLY A 472 -2.95 6.67 -12.42
N MET A 473 -2.74 6.61 -13.74
CA MET A 473 -2.07 7.69 -14.48
C MET A 473 -2.96 8.95 -14.54
N GLU A 474 -4.27 8.78 -14.72
CA GLU A 474 -5.24 9.89 -14.79
C GLU A 474 -5.34 10.69 -13.48
N GLU A 475 -4.96 10.09 -12.36
CA GLU A 475 -4.88 10.77 -11.08
C GLU A 475 -3.84 11.90 -11.05
N TYR A 476 -2.86 11.89 -11.95
CA TYR A 476 -1.72 12.84 -11.95
C TYR A 476 -1.77 13.87 -13.08
N ILE A 477 -2.92 13.97 -13.77
CA ILE A 477 -3.12 14.92 -14.86
C ILE A 477 -4.33 15.84 -14.64
N ASP A 478 -4.28 16.99 -15.32
CA ASP A 478 -5.40 17.87 -15.60
C ASP A 478 -5.81 17.75 -17.08
N VAL A 479 -7.11 17.84 -17.33
CA VAL A 479 -7.69 17.85 -18.66
C VAL A 479 -7.93 19.28 -19.11
N LYS A 480 -7.33 19.67 -20.24
CA LYS A 480 -7.43 21.02 -20.81
C LYS A 480 -8.14 21.00 -22.15
N PHE A 481 -9.27 21.69 -22.22
CA PHE A 481 -9.98 21.97 -23.46
C PHE A 481 -9.42 23.23 -24.15
N ILE A 482 -9.21 23.14 -25.46
CA ILE A 482 -8.76 24.21 -26.33
C ILE A 482 -9.75 24.32 -27.48
N ASN A 483 -10.38 25.48 -27.60
CA ASN A 483 -11.14 25.86 -28.78
C ASN A 483 -10.26 26.72 -29.69
N LEU A 484 -9.70 26.11 -30.73
CA LEU A 484 -8.90 26.82 -31.73
C LEU A 484 -9.83 27.33 -32.84
N LYS A 485 -10.02 28.65 -32.92
CA LYS A 485 -10.62 29.28 -34.11
C LYS A 485 -9.52 29.60 -35.11
N TYR A 486 -9.56 28.99 -36.29
CA TYR A 486 -8.70 29.38 -37.40
C TYR A 486 -9.47 30.35 -38.30
N ARG A 487 -8.75 31.33 -38.86
CA ARG A 487 -9.28 32.23 -39.89
C ARG A 487 -8.93 31.63 -41.24
N ASP A 488 -9.80 31.84 -42.22
CA ASP A 488 -9.49 31.57 -43.62
C ASP A 488 -8.26 32.37 -44.09
#